data_AF-A0AAP3Z0Y1-F1
#
_entry.id   AF-A0AAP3Z0Y1-F1
#
_cell.length_a   1.000
_cell.length_b   1.000
_cell.length_c   1.000
_cell.angle_alpha   90.00
_cell.angle_beta   90.00
_cell.angle_gamma   90.00
#
_symmetry.space_group_name_H-M   'P 1'
#
loop_
_entity.id
_entity.type
_entity.pdbx_description
1 polymer ?
#
loop_
_entity_poly.entity_id
_entity_poly.type
_entity_poly.pdbx_seq_one_letter_code
_entity_poly.pdbx_strand_id
1 'polypeptide(L)'
;MSLLSIEAEQELTLSVLSRVDKLVEARVEQSREFPYKKKADLKRELSINEAYYKKLVVAGLREVILEEGDKTVWVSKKQLEQLMDQLAE
;
A
#
# COMPACT_ATOMS: atom_id res chain seq x y z
N MET A 1 27.33 34.36 19.08
CA MET A 1 28.45 33.41 19.24
C MET A 1 27.85 32.03 19.14
N SER A 2 28.20 31.26 18.10
CA SER A 2 27.87 29.84 18.08
C SER A 2 28.72 29.10 19.11
N LEU A 3 28.16 28.06 19.74
CA LEU A 3 28.87 27.16 20.66
C LEU A 3 29.73 26.12 19.92
N LEU A 4 29.57 26.01 18.59
CA LEU A 4 30.19 24.98 17.75
C LEU A 4 30.94 25.62 16.57
N SER A 5 31.90 24.90 16.00
CA SER A 5 32.46 25.29 14.71
C SER A 5 31.38 25.15 13.63
N ILE A 6 31.49 25.94 12.56
CA ILE A 6 30.55 25.89 11.41
C ILE A 6 30.45 24.46 10.85
N GLU A 7 31.57 23.73 10.82
CA GLU A 7 31.64 22.33 10.41
C GLU A 7 30.86 21.40 11.36
N ALA A 8 31.01 21.58 12.67
CA ALA A 8 30.27 20.79 13.66
C ALA A 8 28.76 21.10 13.65
N GLU A 9 28.36 22.33 13.34
CA GLU A 9 26.94 22.68 13.12
C GLU A 9 26.37 22.01 11.87
N GLN A 10 27.14 21.96 10.78
CA GLN A 10 26.73 21.30 9.54
C GLN A 10 26.59 19.78 9.74
N GLU A 11 27.56 19.14 10.40
CA GLU A 11 27.49 17.71 10.72
C GLU A 11 26.30 17.38 11.62
N LEU A 12 26.04 18.19 12.64
CA LEU A 12 24.87 18.02 13.51
C LEU A 12 23.56 18.16 12.73
N THR A 13 23.49 19.15 11.83
CA THR A 13 22.31 19.38 10.97
C THR A 13 22.05 18.18 10.07
N LEU A 14 23.09 17.65 9.41
CA LEU A 14 22.98 16.46 8.56
C LEU A 14 22.57 15.22 9.36
N SER A 15 23.12 15.05 10.57
CA SER A 15 22.76 13.95 11.46
C SER A 15 21.29 14.01 11.87
N VAL A 16 20.80 15.19 12.26
CA VAL A 16 19.39 15.41 12.61
C VAL A 16 18.48 15.14 11.42
N LEU A 17 18.80 15.66 10.23
CA LEU A 17 18.05 15.40 9.01
C LEU A 17 17.96 13.90 8.70
N SER A 18 19.09 13.19 8.74
CA SER A 18 19.11 11.75 8.49
C SER A 18 18.28 10.93 9.49
N ARG A 19 18.19 11.40 10.74
CA ARG A 19 17.37 10.77 11.77
C ARG A 19 15.88 11.04 11.53
N VAL A 20 15.54 12.24 11.11
CA VAL A 20 14.16 12.61 10.75
C VAL A 20 13.69 11.77 9.57
N ASP A 21 14.50 11.61 8.52
CA ASP A 21 14.15 10.79 7.35
C ASP A 21 13.82 9.35 7.75
N LYS A 22 14.67 8.73 8.58
CA LYS A 22 14.42 7.37 9.10
C LYS A 22 13.13 7.27 9.91
N LEU A 23 12.81 8.28 10.71
CA LEU A 23 11.56 8.30 11.48
C LEU A 23 10.33 8.47 10.58
N VAL A 24 10.45 9.27 9.52
CA VAL A 24 9.40 9.43 8.51
C VAL A 24 9.18 8.11 7.76
N GLU A 25 10.23 7.44 7.30
CA GLU A 25 10.14 6.13 6.65
C GLU A 25 9.47 5.08 7.55
N ALA A 26 9.91 4.98 8.82
CA ALA A 26 9.31 4.06 9.78
C ALA A 26 7.82 4.35 10.03
N ARG A 27 7.43 5.64 10.08
CA ARG A 27 6.04 6.04 10.23
C ARG A 27 5.21 5.73 8.99
N VAL A 28 5.78 5.91 7.80
CA VAL A 28 5.14 5.53 6.53
C VAL A 28 4.94 4.02 6.47
N GLU A 29 5.93 3.23 6.88
CA GLU A 29 5.84 1.76 6.95
C GLU A 29 4.78 1.30 7.96
N GLN A 30 4.72 1.90 9.16
CA GLN A 30 3.68 1.60 10.15
C GLN A 30 2.28 2.03 9.68
N SER A 31 2.20 3.10 8.90
CA SER A 31 0.93 3.61 8.34
C SER A 31 0.56 2.91 7.04
N ARG A 32 1.38 1.98 6.52
CA ARG A 32 0.99 1.16 5.36
C ARG A 32 -0.15 0.26 5.79
N GLU A 33 -1.35 0.68 5.47
CA GLU A 33 -2.53 -0.16 5.54
C GLU A 33 -2.28 -1.47 4.80
N PHE A 34 -2.78 -2.57 5.37
CA PHE A 34 -2.67 -3.88 4.77
C PHE A 34 -3.19 -3.83 3.32
N PRO A 35 -2.33 -4.14 2.32
CA PRO A 35 -2.60 -3.76 0.93
C PRO A 35 -3.72 -4.60 0.27
N TYR A 36 -4.17 -5.66 0.94
CA TYR A 36 -5.25 -6.51 0.47
C TYR A 36 -6.53 -6.24 1.26
N LYS A 37 -7.66 -6.17 0.58
CA LYS A 37 -9.00 -6.09 1.17
C LYS A 37 -9.78 -7.35 0.84
N LYS A 38 -10.79 -7.67 1.66
CA LYS A 38 -11.65 -8.82 1.41
C LYS A 38 -12.42 -8.63 0.11
N LYS A 39 -12.48 -9.67 -0.71
CA LYS A 39 -13.24 -9.70 -1.96
C LYS A 39 -14.70 -9.31 -1.78
N ALA A 40 -15.34 -9.80 -0.71
CA ALA A 40 -16.75 -9.52 -0.43
C ALA A 40 -17.00 -8.03 -0.20
N ASP A 41 -16.10 -7.37 0.54
CA ASP A 41 -16.20 -5.93 0.83
C ASP A 41 -15.92 -5.10 -0.42
N LEU A 42 -14.92 -5.47 -1.22
CA LEU A 42 -14.62 -4.82 -2.50
C LEU A 42 -15.76 -4.95 -3.52
N LYS A 43 -16.39 -6.12 -3.64
CA LYS A 43 -17.55 -6.31 -4.52
C LYS A 43 -18.72 -5.40 -4.12
N ARG A 44 -18.92 -5.19 -2.81
CA ARG A 44 -19.94 -4.26 -2.28
C ARG A 44 -19.57 -2.80 -2.51
N GLU A 45 -18.35 -2.39 -2.19
CA GLU A 45 -17.87 -1.02 -2.40
C GLU A 45 -17.96 -0.58 -3.87
N LEU A 46 -17.55 -1.44 -4.79
CA LEU A 46 -17.45 -1.10 -6.21
C LEU A 46 -18.69 -1.51 -7.02
N SER A 47 -19.73 -2.07 -6.37
CA SER A 47 -20.96 -2.56 -7.01
C SER A 47 -20.70 -3.46 -8.23
N ILE A 48 -19.64 -4.28 -8.16
CA ILE A 48 -19.19 -5.11 -9.29
C ILE A 48 -20.00 -6.40 -9.38
N ASN A 49 -20.50 -6.69 -10.57
CA ASN A 49 -21.13 -7.99 -10.86
C ASN A 49 -20.09 -9.13 -10.87
N GLU A 50 -20.49 -10.31 -10.42
CA GLU A 50 -19.67 -11.52 -10.40
C GLU A 50 -19.09 -11.90 -11.76
N ALA A 51 -19.84 -11.66 -12.84
CA ALA A 51 -19.36 -11.89 -14.20
C ALA A 51 -18.18 -10.96 -14.58
N TYR A 52 -18.23 -9.70 -14.16
CA TYR A 52 -17.16 -8.74 -14.40
C TYR A 52 -15.94 -9.02 -13.52
N TYR A 53 -16.17 -9.43 -12.26
CA TYR A 53 -15.10 -9.89 -11.39
C TYR A 53 -14.32 -11.08 -11.98
N LYS A 54 -15.01 -12.06 -12.58
CA LYS A 54 -14.34 -13.17 -13.27
C LYS A 54 -13.44 -12.70 -14.41
N LYS A 55 -13.83 -11.65 -15.15
CA LYS A 55 -12.98 -11.06 -16.19
C LYS A 55 -11.72 -10.43 -15.59
N LEU A 56 -11.83 -9.76 -14.44
CA LEU A 56 -10.69 -9.18 -13.73
C LEU A 56 -9.71 -10.27 -13.25
N VAL A 57 -10.21 -11.40 -12.75
CA VAL A 57 -9.38 -12.56 -12.39
C VAL A 57 -8.63 -13.11 -13.60
N VAL A 58 -9.32 -13.27 -14.75
CA VAL A 58 -8.69 -13.72 -16.00
C VAL A 58 -7.66 -12.70 -16.50
N ALA A 59 -7.89 -11.40 -16.30
CA ALA A 59 -6.96 -10.33 -16.64
C ALA A 59 -5.72 -10.28 -15.71
N GLY A 60 -5.66 -11.12 -14.67
CA GLY A 60 -4.48 -11.30 -13.82
C GLY A 60 -4.63 -10.77 -12.39
N LEU A 61 -5.85 -10.49 -11.92
CA LEU A 61 -6.11 -10.13 -10.52
C LEU A 61 -5.68 -11.27 -9.58
N ARG A 62 -4.75 -10.99 -8.65
CA ARG A 62 -4.25 -11.99 -7.71
C ARG A 62 -5.20 -12.14 -6.52
N GLU A 63 -5.65 -13.38 -6.31
CA GLU A 63 -6.44 -13.78 -5.14
C GLU A 63 -5.50 -14.43 -4.10
N VAL A 64 -5.46 -13.87 -2.90
CA VAL A 64 -4.64 -14.36 -1.78
C VAL A 64 -5.55 -14.90 -0.68
N ILE A 65 -5.21 -16.06 -0.12
CA ILE A 65 -5.87 -16.63 1.05
C ILE A 65 -4.85 -16.54 2.20
N LEU A 66 -5.21 -15.89 3.30
CA LEU A 66 -4.27 -15.60 4.39
C LEU A 66 -4.15 -16.74 5.41
N GLU A 67 -5.20 -17.55 5.56
CA GLU A 67 -5.22 -18.66 6.51
C GLU A 67 -5.65 -19.96 5.81
N GLU A 68 -4.89 -21.05 6.05
CA GLU A 68 -5.23 -22.37 5.55
C GLU A 68 -6.47 -22.91 6.27
N GLY A 69 -7.64 -22.76 5.64
CA GLY A 69 -8.94 -23.15 6.19
C GLY A 69 -9.99 -22.05 6.10
N ASP A 70 -9.57 -20.80 5.89
CA ASP A 70 -10.48 -19.69 5.63
C ASP A 70 -10.82 -19.62 4.13
N LYS A 71 -12.11 -19.45 3.82
CA LYS A 71 -12.60 -19.24 2.45
C LYS A 71 -12.56 -17.76 2.06
N THR A 72 -12.06 -16.89 2.94
CA THR A 72 -11.96 -15.45 2.69
C THR A 72 -10.83 -15.17 1.70
N VAL A 73 -11.22 -14.73 0.50
CA VAL A 73 -10.29 -14.28 -0.53
C VAL A 73 -9.97 -12.80 -0.33
N TRP A 74 -8.69 -12.48 -0.34
CA TRP A 74 -8.13 -11.14 -0.22
C TRP A 74 -7.54 -10.69 -1.55
N VAL A 75 -7.76 -9.43 -1.90
CA VAL A 75 -7.41 -8.85 -3.21
C VAL A 75 -6.84 -7.46 -3.01
N SER A 76 -5.80 -7.11 -3.77
CA SER A 76 -5.24 -5.77 -3.76
C SER A 76 -6.19 -4.78 -4.41
N LYS A 77 -6.62 -3.75 -3.66
CA LYS A 77 -7.53 -2.70 -4.17
C LYS A 77 -6.90 -1.96 -5.34
N LYS A 78 -5.61 -1.60 -5.24
CA LYS A 78 -4.89 -0.89 -6.31
C LYS A 78 -4.83 -1.68 -7.61
N GLN A 79 -4.56 -2.99 -7.51
CA GLN A 79 -4.52 -3.85 -8.69
C GLN A 79 -5.90 -3.99 -9.33
N LEU A 80 -6.95 -4.09 -8.51
CA LEU A 80 -8.32 -4.14 -8.98
C LEU A 80 -8.70 -2.87 -9.75
N GLU A 81 -8.42 -1.69 -9.20
CA GLU A 81 -8.70 -0.40 -9.84
C GLU A 81 -7.93 -0.25 -11.17
N GLN A 82 -6.63 -0.58 -11.20
CA GLN A 82 -5.84 -0.54 -12.43
C GLN A 82 -6.41 -1.45 -13.53
N LEU A 83 -6.84 -2.67 -13.16
CA LEU A 83 -7.45 -3.59 -14.13
C LEU A 83 -8.83 -3.11 -14.58
N MET A 84 -9.61 -2.46 -13.70
CA MET A 84 -10.88 -1.86 -14.06
C MET A 84 -10.70 -0.74 -15.09
N ASP A 85 -9.73 0.14 -14.88
CA ASP A 85 -9.41 1.21 -15.82
C ASP A 85 -8.95 0.65 -17.17
N GLN A 86 -8.09 -0.38 -17.17
CA GLN A 86 -7.64 -1.06 -18.40
C GLN A 86 -8.75 -1.80 -19.15
N LEU A 87 -9.80 -2.26 -18.46
CA LEU A 87 -10.95 -2.93 -19.07
C LEU A 87 -12.05 -1.94 -19.49
N ALA A 88 -11.95 -0.68 -19.08
CA ALA A 88 -12.87 0.39 -19.45
C ALA A 88 -12.41 1.15 -20.71
N GLU A 89 -11.11 1.12 -21.03
CA GLU A 89 -10.57 1.49 -22.35
C GLU A 89 -10.85 0.43 -23.43
#